data_AF-A0A1F0RV73-F1
#
_entry.id   AF-A0A1F0RV73-F1
#
_cell.length_a   1.000
_cell.length_b   1.000
_cell.length_c   1.000
_cell.angle_alpha   90.00
_cell.angle_beta   90.00
_cell.angle_gamma   90.00
#
_symmetry.space_group_name_H-M   'P 1'
#
loop_
_entity.id
_entity.type
_entity.pdbx_description
1 polymer ?
#
loop_
_entity_poly.entity_id
_entity_poly.type
_entity_poly.pdbx_seq_one_letter_code
_entity_poly.pdbx_strand_id
1 'polypeptide(L)'
;MAKWTPMNKNTSPQSRTSARPRAHVRGRGDSAEHSERGYRRDRRAPAERIKGIESDKARARRAQAPTTLRGRIRRMLIVVGVPHLVVVLGIFVVAIAALLLTSSPFAWLNTIVGEAWMVFNLAPIRAGGIDIGVLPVLPAAFLAWLVGRRVRAAVKDKVSINDLLVLSCCVLAVPVVLTIIAWLMLWDAGKVYDVSPPELYRIVPRMLLLHAAALIGGMGPRLWKALAKRSGVPRVFVDAAQIGLSYLGYLGAAGLVLVVIMWGCGWSRQAEMLASYPVLTAMGTVGLFLLSILYLPNAAVAAGAVLSGSELHIGEGTSVSLFSGHVVPLPPLPLAAAVPPSISSWFAVFLVVPVLAAVAAFYRRRALVSFQVALVATITVAVSSLVAYYAVSGALGVYGYTGPELWTAVGLSSLWCLVVGCAFATSQAVSAWRARRATAPAAEAEAPAAAEEATTDSTDTAQPEQDSAVLGDATAAEAEEAETDAEESNPDEESEAEADAEDEIEDEQEGQTKEQAEAPAEEQVESQTETDVIDAEVVDVESAETEVETDETAEATGKLDTDAEEHQEAEGPTKE
;
A
#
# COMPACT_ATOMS: atom_id res chain seq x y z
N MET A 1 -16.38 -9.50 63.51
CA MET A 1 -16.91 -10.86 63.29
C MET A 1 -15.76 -11.76 62.88
N ALA A 2 -15.46 -12.79 63.66
CA ALA A 2 -14.21 -13.54 63.61
C ALA A 2 -14.39 -14.97 63.07
N LYS A 3 -13.41 -15.37 62.24
CA LYS A 3 -12.70 -16.67 62.09
C LYS A 3 -13.44 -18.04 62.12
N TRP A 4 -12.99 -18.87 61.18
CA TRP A 4 -12.51 -20.26 61.30
C TRP A 4 -13.33 -21.39 60.64
N THR A 5 -12.58 -22.25 59.94
CA THR A 5 -12.91 -23.48 59.16
C THR A 5 -13.30 -24.68 60.05
N PRO A 6 -13.89 -25.78 59.52
CA PRO A 6 -13.06 -26.93 59.10
C PRO A 6 -13.60 -27.80 57.92
N MET A 7 -12.69 -28.63 57.43
CA MET A 7 -12.81 -29.66 56.40
C MET A 7 -13.00 -31.04 57.07
N ASN A 8 -13.91 -31.93 56.61
CA ASN A 8 -13.66 -33.40 56.67
C ASN A 8 -14.63 -34.27 55.81
N LYS A 9 -14.13 -35.50 55.61
CA LYS A 9 -14.27 -36.57 54.62
C LYS A 9 -15.52 -37.49 54.69
N ASN A 10 -15.68 -38.19 53.56
CA ASN A 10 -16.18 -39.56 53.34
C ASN A 10 -17.69 -39.87 53.45
N THR A 11 -18.29 -40.25 52.31
CA THR A 11 -19.14 -41.46 52.14
C THR A 11 -19.33 -41.76 50.64
N SER A 12 -19.02 -43.00 50.24
CA SER A 12 -19.37 -43.66 48.96
C SER A 12 -20.78 -44.28 49.06
N PRO A 13 -21.30 -45.14 48.15
CA PRO A 13 -20.98 -45.48 46.74
C PRO A 13 -22.23 -45.43 45.82
N GLN A 14 -22.08 -45.46 44.48
CA GLN A 14 -22.83 -46.38 43.60
C GLN A 14 -22.42 -46.24 42.12
N SER A 15 -22.00 -47.38 41.58
CA SER A 15 -21.69 -47.69 40.21
C SER A 15 -22.97 -47.95 39.40
N ARG A 16 -22.99 -47.54 38.12
CA ARG A 16 -23.79 -48.21 37.09
C ARG A 16 -23.15 -48.05 35.71
N THR A 17 -22.55 -49.14 35.28
CA THR A 17 -22.08 -49.49 33.94
C THR A 17 -23.25 -50.14 33.16
N SER A 18 -23.42 -49.76 31.89
CA SER A 18 -24.17 -50.52 30.87
C SER A 18 -23.22 -50.68 29.66
N ALA A 19 -22.67 -51.87 29.42
CA ALA A 19 -23.25 -53.07 28.80
C ALA A 19 -23.01 -53.09 27.27
N ARG A 20 -22.00 -53.89 26.93
CA ARG A 20 -21.51 -54.34 25.62
C ARG A 20 -22.29 -55.59 25.21
N PRO A 21 -22.61 -55.87 23.92
CA PRO A 21 -23.11 -57.18 23.53
C PRO A 21 -21.94 -58.13 23.22
N ARG A 22 -22.05 -59.35 23.74
CA ARG A 22 -21.21 -60.53 23.44
C ARG A 22 -21.74 -61.22 22.19
N ALA A 23 -20.84 -61.69 21.33
CA ALA A 23 -21.13 -62.75 20.36
C ALA A 23 -20.30 -64.00 20.72
N HIS A 24 -20.97 -65.13 20.71
CA HIS A 24 -20.57 -66.43 21.23
C HIS A 24 -19.63 -67.18 20.27
N VAL A 25 -18.74 -68.00 20.82
CA VAL A 25 -17.96 -69.02 20.11
C VAL A 25 -18.51 -70.39 20.45
N ARG A 26 -18.80 -71.23 19.44
CA ARG A 26 -18.42 -72.67 19.36
C ARG A 26 -18.94 -73.32 18.07
N GLY A 27 -18.05 -74.03 17.37
CA GLY A 27 -18.38 -74.98 16.31
C GLY A 27 -17.11 -75.59 15.72
N ARG A 28 -16.91 -76.88 15.96
CA ARG A 28 -15.77 -77.74 15.55
C ARG A 28 -16.17 -78.50 14.28
N GLY A 29 -15.26 -78.70 13.33
CA GLY A 29 -15.47 -79.57 12.16
C GLY A 29 -14.23 -79.66 11.27
N ASP A 30 -13.84 -80.89 10.96
CA ASP A 30 -12.61 -81.34 10.30
C ASP A 30 -12.57 -81.17 8.77
N SER A 31 -11.33 -81.21 8.25
CA SER A 31 -10.87 -81.71 6.92
C SER A 31 -11.03 -80.90 5.62
N ALA A 32 -9.86 -80.80 4.96
CA ALA A 32 -9.56 -80.91 3.53
C ALA A 32 -9.56 -79.67 2.59
N GLU A 33 -8.34 -79.43 2.08
CA GLU A 33 -7.93 -79.10 0.70
C GLU A 33 -7.96 -77.66 0.12
N HIS A 34 -6.73 -77.24 -0.26
CA HIS A 34 -6.32 -76.51 -1.47
C HIS A 34 -6.95 -75.16 -1.84
N SER A 35 -6.17 -74.08 -1.73
CA SER A 35 -5.50 -73.49 -2.91
C SER A 35 -4.75 -72.20 -2.56
N GLU A 36 -3.55 -72.09 -3.10
CA GLU A 36 -2.67 -70.92 -3.06
C GLU A 36 -3.28 -69.70 -3.77
N ARG A 37 -3.01 -68.50 -3.25
CA ARG A 37 -2.32 -67.42 -3.99
C ARG A 37 -2.12 -66.20 -3.08
N GLY A 38 -0.85 -65.81 -2.97
CA GLY A 38 -0.40 -64.71 -2.13
C GLY A 38 -0.92 -63.35 -2.59
N TYR A 39 -1.51 -62.62 -1.67
CA TYR A 39 -1.58 -61.16 -1.74
C TYR A 39 -0.88 -60.64 -0.47
N ARG A 40 0.37 -60.18 -0.60
CA ARG A 40 1.03 -59.40 0.46
C ARG A 40 0.25 -58.11 0.64
N ARG A 41 -0.79 -58.17 1.47
CA ARG A 41 -1.60 -57.02 1.85
C ARG A 41 -0.74 -56.17 2.80
N ASP A 42 -0.16 -55.10 2.24
CA ASP A 42 0.59 -54.10 2.99
C ASP A 42 -0.30 -53.57 4.13
N ARG A 43 -0.06 -54.07 5.34
CA ARG A 43 -0.86 -53.87 6.56
C ARG A 43 -0.53 -52.55 7.25
N ARG A 44 -0.18 -51.51 6.49
CA ARG A 44 -0.02 -50.16 7.05
C ARG A 44 -1.39 -49.63 7.43
N ALA A 45 -1.52 -49.15 8.66
CA ALA A 45 -2.76 -48.59 9.18
C ALA A 45 -3.22 -47.43 8.27
N PRO A 46 -4.54 -47.23 8.07
CA PRO A 46 -5.05 -46.17 7.18
C PRO A 46 -4.51 -44.78 7.54
N ALA A 47 -4.22 -44.52 8.82
CA ALA A 47 -3.60 -43.28 9.30
C ALA A 47 -2.13 -43.09 8.85
N GLU A 48 -1.35 -44.17 8.70
CA GLU A 48 0.02 -44.12 8.21
C GLU A 48 0.06 -43.91 6.69
N ARG A 49 -0.93 -44.44 5.97
CA ARG A 49 -1.09 -44.22 4.53
C ARG A 49 -1.42 -42.75 4.23
N ILE A 50 -2.29 -42.14 5.03
CA ILE A 50 -2.64 -40.71 4.91
C ILE A 50 -1.42 -39.83 5.26
N LYS A 51 -0.69 -40.15 6.34
CA LYS A 51 0.56 -39.45 6.68
C LYS A 51 1.62 -39.60 5.60
N GLY A 52 1.74 -40.77 4.97
CA GLY A 52 2.64 -41.02 3.84
C GLY A 52 2.28 -40.17 2.62
N ILE A 53 1.01 -40.13 2.22
CA ILE A 53 0.55 -39.31 1.09
C ILE A 53 0.74 -37.82 1.37
N GLU A 54 0.51 -37.38 2.60
CA GLU A 54 0.69 -35.98 3.01
C GLU A 54 2.17 -35.60 3.10
N SER A 55 3.02 -36.53 3.57
CA SER A 55 4.48 -36.37 3.56
C SER A 55 5.07 -36.42 2.16
N ASP A 56 4.51 -37.23 1.25
CA ASP A 56 4.95 -37.36 -0.13
C ASP A 56 4.49 -36.17 -0.96
N LYS A 57 3.27 -35.65 -0.72
CA LYS A 57 2.85 -34.34 -1.26
C LYS A 57 3.71 -33.20 -0.72
N ALA A 58 4.08 -33.22 0.56
CA ALA A 58 4.99 -32.24 1.15
C ALA A 58 6.42 -32.38 0.60
N ARG A 59 6.88 -33.60 0.32
CA ARG A 59 8.18 -33.91 -0.28
C ARG A 59 8.20 -33.54 -1.76
N ALA A 60 7.13 -33.78 -2.51
CA ALA A 60 6.95 -33.35 -3.90
C ALA A 60 6.85 -31.81 -4.01
N ARG A 61 6.26 -31.13 -3.02
CA ARG A 61 6.30 -29.66 -2.93
C ARG A 61 7.70 -29.14 -2.61
N ARG A 62 8.50 -29.87 -1.81
CA ARG A 62 9.90 -29.53 -1.49
C ARG A 62 10.89 -29.91 -2.62
N ALA A 63 10.54 -30.88 -3.45
CA ALA A 63 11.32 -31.38 -4.58
C ALA A 63 10.99 -30.67 -5.90
N GLN A 64 10.31 -29.52 -5.87
CA GLN A 64 10.27 -28.65 -7.05
C GLN A 64 11.69 -28.15 -7.30
N ALA A 65 12.34 -28.78 -8.29
CA ALA A 65 13.62 -28.41 -8.89
C ALA A 65 13.74 -26.88 -9.06
N PRO A 66 14.97 -26.32 -9.14
CA PRO A 66 15.18 -24.92 -9.43
C PRO A 66 14.39 -24.57 -10.70
N THR A 67 13.28 -23.85 -10.52
CA THR A 67 12.46 -23.43 -11.64
C THR A 67 13.35 -22.56 -12.51
N THR A 68 13.48 -22.92 -13.79
CA THR A 68 14.10 -22.04 -14.79
C THR A 68 13.51 -20.63 -14.65
N LEU A 69 14.30 -19.60 -14.96
CA LEU A 69 13.88 -18.20 -14.81
C LEU A 69 12.51 -17.95 -15.47
N ARG A 70 12.26 -18.59 -16.62
CA ARG A 70 10.96 -18.59 -17.31
C ARG A 70 9.81 -19.18 -16.48
N GLY A 71 10.03 -20.32 -15.82
CA GLY A 71 9.04 -20.94 -14.94
C GLY A 71 8.71 -20.09 -13.71
N ARG A 72 9.71 -19.42 -13.14
CA ARG A 72 9.53 -18.46 -12.04
C ARG A 72 8.70 -17.26 -12.48
N ILE A 73 9.04 -16.66 -13.62
CA ILE A 73 8.30 -15.52 -14.19
C ILE A 73 6.84 -15.91 -14.43
N ARG A 74 6.58 -17.03 -15.11
CA ARG A 74 5.20 -17.49 -15.38
C ARG A 74 4.38 -17.64 -14.10
N ARG A 75 4.96 -18.24 -13.05
CA ARG A 75 4.30 -18.40 -11.75
C ARG A 75 3.99 -17.04 -11.11
N MET A 76 4.94 -16.12 -11.08
CA MET A 76 4.77 -14.80 -10.45
C MET A 76 3.81 -13.91 -11.26
N LEU A 77 3.84 -13.99 -12.59
CA LEU A 77 2.89 -13.30 -13.46
C LEU A 77 1.45 -13.72 -13.18
N ILE A 78 1.17 -15.00 -12.97
CA ILE A 78 -0.19 -15.44 -12.62
C ILE A 78 -0.61 -14.87 -11.27
N VAL A 79 0.29 -14.87 -10.28
CA VAL A 79 0.01 -14.32 -8.94
C VAL A 79 -0.33 -12.83 -8.99
N VAL A 80 0.44 -12.05 -9.76
CA VAL A 80 0.29 -10.59 -9.88
C VAL A 80 -0.80 -10.20 -10.87
N GLY A 81 -0.97 -10.94 -11.96
CA GLY A 81 -1.92 -10.64 -13.02
C GLY A 81 -3.37 -10.84 -12.58
N VAL A 82 -3.65 -11.84 -11.74
CA VAL A 82 -5.02 -12.11 -11.25
C VAL A 82 -5.72 -10.91 -10.60
N PRO A 83 -5.15 -10.16 -9.64
CA PRO A 83 -5.83 -8.99 -9.07
C PRO A 83 -6.09 -7.90 -10.11
N HIS A 84 -5.18 -7.67 -11.05
CA HIS A 84 -5.36 -6.68 -12.12
C HIS A 84 -6.47 -7.14 -13.07
N LEU A 85 -6.50 -8.41 -13.47
CA LEU A 85 -7.56 -8.99 -14.29
C LEU A 85 -8.94 -8.88 -13.64
N VAL A 86 -9.05 -9.16 -12.34
CA VAL A 86 -10.30 -9.02 -11.59
C VAL A 86 -10.79 -7.57 -11.60
N VAL A 87 -9.88 -6.60 -11.42
CA VAL A 87 -10.24 -5.18 -11.47
C VAL A 87 -10.65 -4.76 -12.88
N VAL A 88 -9.88 -5.11 -13.91
CA VAL A 88 -10.23 -4.80 -15.32
C VAL A 88 -11.59 -5.40 -15.69
N LEU A 89 -11.83 -6.68 -15.37
CA LEU A 89 -13.12 -7.32 -15.65
C LEU A 89 -14.27 -6.67 -14.85
N GLY A 90 -14.01 -6.30 -13.60
CA GLY A 90 -14.98 -5.57 -12.78
C GLY A 90 -15.32 -4.19 -13.38
N ILE A 91 -14.32 -3.46 -13.87
CA ILE A 91 -14.50 -2.20 -14.61
C ILE A 91 -15.36 -2.44 -15.85
N PHE A 92 -15.07 -3.47 -16.66
CA PHE A 92 -15.88 -3.80 -17.83
C PHE A 92 -17.35 -4.07 -17.47
N VAL A 93 -17.61 -4.87 -16.45
CA VAL A 93 -18.98 -5.18 -15.99
C VAL A 93 -19.71 -3.91 -15.56
N VAL A 94 -19.06 -3.06 -14.76
CA VAL A 94 -19.66 -1.80 -14.29
C VAL A 94 -19.85 -0.81 -15.43
N ALA A 95 -18.90 -0.71 -16.36
CA ALA A 95 -18.99 0.17 -17.52
C ALA A 95 -20.14 -0.22 -18.45
N ILE A 96 -20.29 -1.52 -18.75
CA ILE A 96 -21.43 -2.03 -19.54
C ILE A 96 -22.75 -1.75 -18.81
N ALA A 97 -22.82 -2.03 -17.52
CA ALA A 97 -24.01 -1.74 -16.72
C ALA A 97 -24.36 -0.24 -16.74
N ALA A 98 -23.37 0.64 -16.60
CA ALA A 98 -23.55 2.09 -16.66
C ALA A 98 -24.09 2.52 -18.01
N LEU A 99 -23.48 2.08 -19.12
CA LEU A 99 -23.93 2.39 -20.49
C LEU A 99 -25.37 1.94 -20.74
N LEU A 100 -25.75 0.75 -20.25
CA LEU A 100 -27.12 0.24 -20.36
C LEU A 100 -28.11 1.08 -19.54
N LEU A 101 -27.73 1.45 -18.32
CA LEU A 101 -28.58 2.26 -17.43
C LEU A 101 -28.76 3.70 -17.93
N THR A 102 -27.73 4.27 -18.57
CA THR A 102 -27.77 5.61 -19.14
C THR A 102 -28.23 5.65 -20.59
N SER A 103 -28.50 4.48 -21.20
CA SER A 103 -28.82 4.34 -22.63
C SER A 103 -27.77 5.02 -23.54
N SER A 104 -26.51 4.99 -23.12
CA SER A 104 -25.40 5.62 -23.84
C SER A 104 -24.82 4.69 -24.90
N PRO A 105 -24.27 5.23 -26.01
CA PRO A 105 -23.70 4.41 -27.07
C PRO A 105 -22.55 3.51 -26.58
N PHE A 106 -22.51 2.26 -27.06
CA PHE A 106 -21.47 1.30 -26.67
C PHE A 106 -20.04 1.74 -27.06
N ALA A 107 -19.91 2.67 -28.02
CA ALA A 107 -18.64 3.23 -28.44
C ALA A 107 -17.87 3.93 -27.29
N TRP A 108 -18.55 4.37 -26.23
CA TRP A 108 -17.92 4.93 -25.03
C TRP A 108 -17.21 3.90 -24.14
N LEU A 109 -17.40 2.59 -24.38
CA LEU A 109 -16.88 1.54 -23.49
C LEU A 109 -15.37 1.63 -23.30
N ASN A 110 -14.62 1.81 -24.39
CA ASN A 110 -13.16 1.88 -24.32
C ASN A 110 -12.68 3.09 -23.52
N THR A 111 -13.34 4.24 -23.69
CA THR A 111 -13.07 5.47 -22.95
C THR A 111 -13.31 5.26 -21.45
N ILE A 112 -14.48 4.73 -21.07
CA ILE A 112 -14.84 4.48 -19.66
C ILE A 112 -13.87 3.48 -19.02
N VAL A 113 -13.52 2.40 -19.73
CA VAL A 113 -12.57 1.40 -19.22
C VAL A 113 -11.18 1.99 -19.04
N GLY A 114 -10.72 2.78 -20.00
CA GLY A 114 -9.42 3.47 -19.95
C GLY A 114 -9.34 4.46 -18.80
N GLU A 115 -10.31 5.36 -18.66
CA GLU A 115 -10.36 6.34 -17.57
C GLU A 115 -10.51 5.67 -16.20
N ALA A 116 -11.39 4.67 -16.07
CA ALA A 116 -11.54 3.94 -14.82
C ALA A 116 -10.21 3.28 -14.42
N TRP A 117 -9.48 2.67 -15.37
CA TRP A 117 -8.13 2.13 -15.10
C TRP A 117 -7.18 3.21 -14.57
N MET A 118 -7.24 4.42 -15.14
CA MET A 118 -6.44 5.56 -14.67
C MET A 118 -6.81 5.93 -13.22
N VAL A 119 -8.09 5.99 -12.86
CA VAL A 119 -8.55 6.22 -11.47
C VAL A 119 -7.97 5.19 -10.50
N PHE A 120 -8.03 3.91 -10.87
CA PHE A 120 -7.49 2.82 -10.04
C PHE A 120 -5.97 2.93 -9.81
N ASN A 121 -5.26 3.67 -10.65
CA ASN A 121 -3.82 3.89 -10.55
C ASN A 121 -3.44 5.32 -10.11
N LEU A 122 -4.40 6.12 -9.64
CA LEU A 122 -4.22 7.54 -9.27
C LEU A 122 -3.62 8.40 -10.41
N ALA A 123 -3.88 8.01 -11.65
CA ALA A 123 -3.42 8.71 -12.84
C ALA A 123 -4.41 9.84 -13.21
N PRO A 124 -3.95 11.10 -13.37
CA PRO A 124 -4.83 12.24 -13.66
C PRO A 124 -5.74 11.99 -14.85
N ILE A 125 -6.97 12.52 -14.83
CA ILE A 125 -7.89 12.44 -15.96
C ILE A 125 -7.95 13.80 -16.65
N ARG A 126 -8.04 13.78 -17.98
CA ARG A 126 -8.23 14.96 -18.82
C ARG A 126 -9.44 14.81 -19.72
N ALA A 127 -10.44 15.65 -19.50
CA ALA A 127 -11.63 15.74 -20.34
C ALA A 127 -12.00 17.21 -20.53
N GLY A 128 -12.39 17.63 -21.73
CA GLY A 128 -12.79 19.02 -21.98
C GLY A 128 -11.72 20.07 -21.78
N GLY A 129 -10.44 19.71 -21.95
CA GLY A 129 -9.30 20.58 -21.64
C GLY A 129 -9.09 20.83 -20.13
N ILE A 130 -9.81 20.14 -19.26
CA ILE A 130 -9.74 20.28 -17.80
C ILE A 130 -8.94 19.14 -17.18
N ASP A 131 -7.95 19.48 -16.35
CA ASP A 131 -7.10 18.53 -15.62
C ASP A 131 -7.69 18.19 -14.24
N ILE A 132 -8.07 16.92 -14.03
CA ILE A 132 -8.48 16.39 -12.73
C ILE A 132 -7.40 15.43 -12.22
N GLY A 133 -6.52 15.95 -11.38
CA GLY A 133 -5.46 15.22 -10.68
C GLY A 133 -5.81 14.80 -9.25
N VAL A 134 -6.85 15.35 -8.62
CA VAL A 134 -7.37 14.87 -7.32
C VAL A 134 -8.34 13.72 -7.57
N LEU A 135 -7.86 12.50 -7.49
CA LEU A 135 -8.63 11.30 -7.80
C LEU A 135 -9.09 10.61 -6.53
N PRO A 136 -10.24 9.91 -6.55
CA PRO A 136 -10.69 9.16 -5.39
C PRO A 136 -9.69 8.05 -5.07
N VAL A 137 -9.21 8.01 -3.83
CA VAL A 137 -8.19 7.05 -3.39
C VAL A 137 -8.80 5.70 -3.05
N LEU A 138 -10.11 5.61 -2.81
CA LEU A 138 -10.76 4.35 -2.43
C LEU A 138 -10.57 3.23 -3.48
N PRO A 139 -10.80 3.46 -4.80
CA PRO A 139 -10.50 2.47 -5.83
C PRO A 139 -9.02 2.04 -5.85
N ALA A 140 -8.10 2.99 -5.76
CA ALA A 140 -6.67 2.71 -5.75
C ALA A 140 -6.23 1.93 -4.51
N ALA A 141 -6.75 2.28 -3.33
CA ALA A 141 -6.53 1.56 -2.08
C ALA A 141 -7.07 0.12 -2.15
N PHE A 142 -8.21 -0.09 -2.81
CA PHE A 142 -8.76 -1.43 -3.04
C PHE A 142 -7.85 -2.27 -3.94
N LEU A 143 -7.35 -1.72 -5.06
CA LEU A 143 -6.38 -2.40 -5.91
C LEU A 143 -5.08 -2.72 -5.16
N ALA A 144 -4.52 -1.74 -4.44
CA ALA A 144 -3.33 -1.93 -3.61
C ALA A 144 -3.53 -3.00 -2.54
N TRP A 145 -4.72 -3.06 -1.92
CA TRP A 145 -5.07 -4.11 -0.98
C TRP A 145 -5.14 -5.50 -1.63
N LEU A 146 -5.76 -5.64 -2.80
CA LEU A 146 -5.82 -6.90 -3.55
C LEU A 146 -4.42 -7.40 -3.93
N VAL A 147 -3.60 -6.52 -4.50
CA VAL A 147 -2.21 -6.81 -4.88
C VAL A 147 -1.39 -7.18 -3.64
N GLY A 148 -1.46 -6.37 -2.58
CA GLY A 148 -0.76 -6.62 -1.32
C GLY A 148 -1.17 -7.95 -0.67
N ARG A 149 -2.44 -8.34 -0.73
CA ARG A 149 -2.92 -9.64 -0.22
C ARG A 149 -2.35 -10.81 -1.01
N ARG A 150 -2.24 -10.67 -2.34
CA ARG A 150 -1.64 -11.69 -3.22
C ARG A 150 -0.13 -11.79 -3.02
N VAL A 151 0.57 -10.67 -2.92
CA VAL A 151 2.00 -10.60 -2.54
C VAL A 151 2.21 -11.31 -1.20
N ARG A 152 1.41 -10.99 -0.19
CA ARG A 152 1.50 -11.64 1.13
C ARG A 152 1.32 -13.16 1.05
N ALA A 153 0.35 -13.62 0.26
CA ALA A 153 0.11 -15.05 0.08
C ALA A 153 1.28 -15.74 -0.62
N ALA A 154 1.90 -15.09 -1.61
CA ALA A 154 3.04 -15.61 -2.35
C ALA A 154 4.33 -15.66 -1.51
N VAL A 155 4.50 -14.72 -0.57
CA VAL A 155 5.72 -14.58 0.24
C VAL A 155 5.55 -15.10 1.68
N LYS A 156 4.45 -15.80 1.98
CA LYS A 156 4.18 -16.33 3.32
C LYS A 156 5.16 -17.43 3.73
N ASP A 157 5.53 -18.28 2.78
CA ASP A 157 6.44 -19.40 3.00
C ASP A 157 7.91 -18.99 2.79
N LYS A 158 8.88 -19.90 2.93
CA LYS A 158 10.28 -19.58 2.66
C LYS A 158 10.45 -19.23 1.17
N VAL A 159 10.80 -17.98 0.88
CA VAL A 159 10.99 -17.47 -0.49
C VAL A 159 12.45 -17.10 -0.71
N SER A 160 13.00 -17.46 -1.86
CA SER A 160 14.36 -17.06 -2.23
C SER A 160 14.41 -15.58 -2.63
N ILE A 161 15.60 -14.96 -2.58
CA ILE A 161 15.74 -13.54 -2.96
C ILE A 161 15.46 -13.33 -4.45
N ASN A 162 15.84 -14.28 -5.30
CA ASN A 162 15.57 -14.18 -6.72
C ASN A 162 14.06 -14.30 -7.01
N ASP A 163 13.31 -15.12 -6.25
CA ASP A 163 11.84 -15.11 -6.32
C ASP A 163 11.26 -13.76 -5.92
N LEU A 164 11.79 -13.13 -4.87
CA LEU A 164 11.35 -11.82 -4.41
C LEU A 164 11.63 -10.72 -5.44
N LEU A 165 12.80 -10.75 -6.10
CA LEU A 165 13.14 -9.81 -7.17
C LEU A 165 12.24 -9.99 -8.39
N VAL A 166 12.02 -11.23 -8.83
CA VAL A 166 11.10 -11.50 -9.96
C VAL A 166 9.67 -11.09 -9.62
N LEU A 167 9.21 -11.36 -8.40
CA LEU A 167 7.90 -10.90 -7.93
C LEU A 167 7.81 -9.37 -7.95
N SER A 168 8.82 -8.67 -7.41
CA SER A 168 8.86 -7.21 -7.37
C SER A 168 8.84 -6.62 -8.78
N CYS A 169 9.63 -7.18 -9.70
CA CYS A 169 9.63 -6.81 -11.11
C CYS A 169 8.25 -7.03 -11.75
N CYS A 170 7.60 -8.18 -11.52
CA CYS A 170 6.26 -8.44 -12.03
C CYS A 170 5.21 -7.46 -11.48
N VAL A 171 5.25 -7.14 -10.18
CA VAL A 171 4.32 -6.20 -9.53
C VAL A 171 4.41 -4.79 -10.12
N LEU A 172 5.59 -4.39 -10.62
CA LEU A 172 5.76 -3.09 -11.26
C LEU A 172 5.53 -3.13 -12.77
N ALA A 173 5.97 -4.19 -13.46
CA ALA A 173 5.89 -4.28 -14.92
C ALA A 173 4.47 -4.54 -15.44
N VAL A 174 3.69 -5.40 -14.77
CA VAL A 174 2.31 -5.73 -15.18
C VAL A 174 1.42 -4.48 -15.24
N PRO A 175 1.32 -3.64 -14.19
CA PRO A 175 0.50 -2.44 -14.27
C PRO A 175 1.03 -1.42 -15.28
N VAL A 176 2.34 -1.32 -15.51
CA VAL A 176 2.89 -0.46 -16.58
C VAL A 176 2.32 -0.86 -17.93
N VAL A 177 2.36 -2.15 -18.27
CA VAL A 177 1.84 -2.64 -19.55
C VAL A 177 0.34 -2.35 -19.68
N LEU A 178 -0.44 -2.63 -18.63
CA LEU A 178 -1.89 -2.35 -18.64
C LEU A 178 -2.20 -0.86 -18.74
N THR A 179 -1.41 -0.01 -18.10
CA THR A 179 -1.55 1.45 -18.18
C THR A 179 -1.18 1.98 -19.56
N ILE A 180 -0.16 1.41 -20.23
CA ILE A 180 0.14 1.75 -21.63
C ILE A 180 -1.04 1.37 -22.53
N ILE A 181 -1.64 0.19 -22.33
CA ILE A 181 -2.82 -0.23 -23.09
C ILE A 181 -3.98 0.76 -22.85
N ALA A 182 -4.30 1.08 -21.61
CA ALA A 182 -5.35 2.03 -21.27
C ALA A 182 -5.07 3.44 -21.82
N TRP A 183 -3.80 3.86 -21.83
CA TRP A 183 -3.38 5.11 -22.43
C TRP A 183 -3.59 5.11 -23.95
N LEU A 184 -3.27 4.02 -24.65
CA LEU A 184 -3.53 3.86 -26.08
C LEU A 184 -5.04 3.85 -26.40
N MET A 185 -5.85 3.22 -25.55
CA MET A 185 -7.31 3.28 -25.66
C MET A 185 -7.82 4.71 -25.55
N LEU A 186 -7.25 5.50 -24.64
CA LEU A 186 -7.62 6.89 -24.43
C LEU A 186 -7.13 7.82 -25.55
N TRP A 187 -5.95 7.54 -26.10
CA TRP A 187 -5.43 8.20 -27.30
C TRP A 187 -6.36 7.99 -28.50
N ASP A 188 -6.84 6.76 -28.69
CA ASP A 188 -7.76 6.46 -29.79
C ASP A 188 -9.13 7.12 -29.57
N ALA A 189 -9.65 7.06 -28.34
CA ALA A 189 -10.89 7.71 -27.95
C ALA A 189 -10.85 9.24 -28.16
N GLY A 190 -9.70 9.88 -27.90
CA GLY A 190 -9.54 11.33 -28.03
C GLY A 190 -9.64 11.88 -29.45
N LYS A 191 -9.71 11.03 -30.47
CA LYS A 191 -10.00 11.45 -31.85
C LYS A 191 -11.48 11.71 -32.10
N VAL A 192 -12.35 11.14 -31.27
CA VAL A 192 -13.81 11.19 -31.44
C VAL A 192 -14.49 11.87 -30.25
N TYR A 193 -13.95 11.68 -29.05
CA TYR A 193 -14.47 12.20 -27.81
C TYR A 193 -13.54 13.27 -27.24
N ASP A 194 -14.11 14.17 -26.45
CA ASP A 194 -13.39 15.24 -25.77
C ASP A 194 -12.65 14.73 -24.51
N VAL A 195 -11.77 13.77 -24.75
CA VAL A 195 -10.96 13.09 -23.74
C VAL A 195 -9.55 13.00 -24.27
N SER A 196 -8.56 13.25 -23.42
CA SER A 196 -7.16 13.18 -23.86
C SER A 196 -6.34 12.26 -22.96
N PRO A 197 -5.38 11.53 -23.55
CA PRO A 197 -4.47 10.72 -22.76
C PRO A 197 -3.62 11.64 -21.86
N PRO A 198 -3.53 11.35 -20.56
CA PRO A 198 -2.75 12.16 -19.64
C PRO A 198 -1.25 12.02 -19.93
N GLU A 199 -0.48 13.01 -19.49
CA GLU A 199 0.97 13.02 -19.66
C GLU A 199 1.63 11.88 -18.88
N LEU A 200 2.35 10.98 -19.58
CA LEU A 200 2.93 9.76 -18.99
C LEU A 200 3.82 10.04 -17.77
N TYR A 201 4.56 11.17 -17.77
CA TYR A 201 5.43 11.53 -16.65
C TYR A 201 4.65 11.85 -15.36
N ARG A 202 3.37 12.20 -15.43
CA ARG A 202 2.49 12.38 -14.26
C ARG A 202 1.88 11.05 -13.79
N ILE A 203 1.61 10.15 -14.72
CA ILE A 203 0.98 8.85 -14.49
C ILE A 203 1.96 7.87 -13.82
N VAL A 204 3.12 7.68 -14.45
CA VAL A 204 4.07 6.61 -14.11
C VAL A 204 4.54 6.70 -12.65
N PRO A 205 4.93 7.88 -12.10
CA PRO A 205 5.34 7.97 -10.71
C PRO A 205 4.24 7.62 -9.72
N ARG A 206 3.01 8.10 -9.92
CA ARG A 206 1.87 7.84 -9.03
C ARG A 206 1.48 6.37 -9.03
N MET A 207 1.39 5.78 -10.22
CA MET A 207 1.13 4.36 -10.39
C MET A 207 2.22 3.49 -9.74
N LEU A 208 3.49 3.77 -10.03
CA LEU A 208 4.60 3.00 -9.46
C LEU A 208 4.63 3.12 -7.94
N LEU A 209 4.37 4.31 -7.41
CA LEU A 209 4.30 4.57 -5.97
C LEU A 209 3.14 3.77 -5.32
N LEU A 210 1.98 3.69 -5.96
CA LEU A 210 0.84 2.88 -5.49
C LEU A 210 1.22 1.39 -5.41
N HIS A 211 1.77 0.83 -6.48
CA HIS A 211 2.13 -0.59 -6.54
C HIS A 211 3.36 -0.93 -5.67
N ALA A 212 4.30 -0.01 -5.53
CA ALA A 212 5.39 -0.12 -4.57
C ALA A 212 4.87 -0.13 -3.13
N ALA A 213 3.93 0.75 -2.77
CA ALA A 213 3.29 0.74 -1.46
C ALA A 213 2.53 -0.58 -1.21
N ALA A 214 1.81 -1.09 -2.22
CA ALA A 214 1.14 -2.39 -2.15
C ALA A 214 2.13 -3.56 -1.94
N LEU A 215 3.26 -3.55 -2.65
CA LEU A 215 4.34 -4.52 -2.52
C LEU A 215 4.96 -4.49 -1.11
N ILE A 216 5.41 -3.31 -0.67
CA ILE A 216 6.03 -3.07 0.64
C ILE A 216 5.08 -3.49 1.77
N GLY A 217 3.82 -3.07 1.69
CA GLY A 217 2.78 -3.45 2.64
C GLY A 217 2.47 -4.95 2.62
N GLY A 218 2.42 -5.55 1.43
CA GLY A 218 2.16 -6.97 1.20
C GLY A 218 3.20 -7.91 1.80
N MET A 219 4.50 -7.55 1.68
CA MET A 219 5.63 -8.31 2.25
C MET A 219 5.47 -8.55 3.77
N GLY A 220 4.97 -7.55 4.49
CA GLY A 220 4.60 -7.67 5.90
C GLY A 220 5.77 -7.80 6.89
N PRO A 221 5.45 -7.76 8.20
CA PRO A 221 6.45 -7.60 9.27
C PRO A 221 7.55 -8.65 9.28
N ARG A 222 7.19 -9.90 9.03
CA ARG A 222 8.08 -11.06 9.17
C ARG A 222 9.16 -11.04 8.10
N LEU A 223 8.78 -10.77 6.86
CA LEU A 223 9.72 -10.67 5.76
C LEU A 223 10.63 -9.46 5.94
N TRP A 224 10.09 -8.31 6.33
CA TRP A 224 10.88 -7.11 6.61
C TRP A 224 11.93 -7.35 7.71
N LYS A 225 11.57 -8.07 8.79
CA LYS A 225 12.56 -8.46 9.83
C LYS A 225 13.62 -9.44 9.31
N ALA A 226 13.25 -10.35 8.41
CA ALA A 226 14.19 -11.27 7.78
C ALA A 226 15.16 -10.54 6.85
N LEU A 227 14.65 -9.61 6.03
CA LEU A 227 15.44 -8.78 5.13
C LEU A 227 16.37 -7.86 5.91
N ALA A 228 15.86 -7.20 6.96
CA ALA A 228 16.68 -6.38 7.87
C ALA A 228 17.85 -7.19 8.45
N LYS A 229 17.59 -8.41 8.94
CA LYS A 229 18.65 -9.30 9.47
C LYS A 229 19.72 -9.60 8.41
N ARG A 230 19.31 -9.82 7.15
CA ARG A 230 20.23 -10.13 6.04
C ARG A 230 21.05 -8.91 5.60
N SER A 231 20.45 -7.72 5.63
CA SER A 231 21.10 -6.46 5.27
C SER A 231 21.92 -5.84 6.41
N GLY A 232 22.06 -6.52 7.55
CA GLY A 232 22.79 -6.00 8.73
C GLY A 232 22.03 -4.94 9.54
N VAL A 233 20.74 -4.71 9.26
CA VAL A 233 19.93 -3.69 9.91
C VAL A 233 19.27 -4.26 11.19
N PRO A 234 19.33 -3.57 12.34
CA PRO A 234 18.66 -3.98 13.56
C PRO A 234 17.15 -4.21 13.37
N ARG A 235 16.65 -5.37 13.82
CA ARG A 235 15.21 -5.72 13.72
C ARG A 235 14.28 -4.72 14.41
N VAL A 236 14.81 -4.02 15.41
CA VAL A 236 14.11 -2.98 16.16
C VAL A 236 13.63 -1.85 15.24
N PHE A 237 14.33 -1.56 14.15
CA PHE A 237 13.92 -0.52 13.20
C PHE A 237 12.65 -0.88 12.43
N VAL A 238 12.41 -2.17 12.14
CA VAL A 238 11.14 -2.63 11.56
C VAL A 238 9.99 -2.46 12.55
N ASP A 239 10.25 -2.67 13.84
CA ASP A 239 9.26 -2.44 14.89
C ASP A 239 9.01 -0.94 15.11
N ALA A 240 10.04 -0.09 14.98
CA ALA A 240 9.93 1.36 15.00
C ALA A 240 9.09 1.89 13.82
N ALA A 241 9.33 1.39 12.61
CA ALA A 241 8.55 1.75 11.43
C ALA A 241 7.06 1.44 11.63
N GLN A 242 6.74 0.30 12.26
CA GLN A 242 5.34 -0.04 12.59
C GLN A 242 4.70 0.90 13.61
N ILE A 243 5.47 1.49 14.53
CA ILE A 243 4.96 2.53 15.43
C ILE A 243 4.56 3.75 14.62
N GLY A 244 5.43 4.21 13.71
CA GLY A 244 5.13 5.35 12.82
C GLY A 244 3.91 5.10 11.92
N LEU A 245 3.83 3.93 11.29
CA LEU A 245 2.65 3.54 10.49
C LEU A 245 1.38 3.44 11.33
N SER A 246 1.47 2.96 12.58
CA SER A 246 0.31 2.90 13.48
C SER A 246 -0.16 4.30 13.88
N TYR A 247 0.76 5.21 14.15
CA TYR A 247 0.47 6.62 14.42
C TYR A 247 -0.31 7.27 13.26
N LEU A 248 0.20 7.13 12.03
CA LEU A 248 -0.50 7.63 10.83
C LEU A 248 -1.87 6.96 10.65
N GLY A 249 -1.98 5.67 10.95
CA GLY A 249 -3.26 4.96 10.94
C GLY A 249 -4.28 5.53 11.93
N TYR A 250 -3.86 5.87 13.15
CA TYR A 250 -4.74 6.54 14.13
C TYR A 250 -5.09 7.97 13.73
N LEU A 251 -4.13 8.71 13.17
CA LEU A 251 -4.36 10.07 12.69
C LEU A 251 -5.36 10.09 11.53
N GLY A 252 -5.19 9.19 10.55
CA GLY A 252 -6.14 9.02 9.44
C GLY A 252 -7.52 8.54 9.91
N ALA A 253 -7.58 7.66 10.91
CA ALA A 253 -8.86 7.24 11.51
C ALA A 253 -9.55 8.39 12.24
N ALA A 254 -8.81 9.23 12.97
CA ALA A 254 -9.36 10.41 13.62
C ALA A 254 -9.84 11.45 12.59
N GLY A 255 -9.08 11.65 11.51
CA GLY A 255 -9.50 12.47 10.37
C GLY A 255 -10.78 11.95 9.72
N LEU A 256 -10.90 10.64 9.50
CA LEU A 256 -12.12 10.02 8.98
C LEU A 256 -13.33 10.27 9.89
N VAL A 257 -13.17 10.06 11.20
CA VAL A 257 -14.24 10.29 12.18
C VAL A 257 -14.67 11.76 12.16
N LEU A 258 -13.72 12.69 12.14
CA LEU A 258 -14.01 14.12 12.06
C LEU A 258 -14.79 14.45 10.78
N VAL A 259 -14.33 13.98 9.61
CA VAL A 259 -15.00 14.23 8.33
C VAL A 259 -16.40 13.67 8.32
N VAL A 260 -16.63 12.44 8.81
CA VAL A 260 -17.96 11.83 8.85
C VAL A 260 -18.91 12.62 9.76
N ILE A 261 -18.44 13.08 10.92
CA ILE A 261 -19.24 13.92 11.83
C ILE A 261 -19.58 15.25 11.15
N MET A 262 -18.59 15.94 10.58
CA MET A 262 -18.82 17.22 9.90
C MET A 262 -19.69 17.10 8.66
N TRP A 263 -19.52 16.02 7.90
CA TRP A 263 -20.34 15.72 6.74
C TRP A 263 -21.80 15.51 7.15
N GLY A 264 -22.06 14.71 8.19
CA GLY A 264 -23.41 14.50 8.73
C GLY A 264 -24.05 15.78 9.30
N CYS A 265 -23.29 16.58 10.06
CA CYS A 265 -23.75 17.88 10.56
C CYS A 265 -23.98 18.89 9.44
N GLY A 266 -23.33 18.72 8.29
CA GLY A 266 -23.45 19.58 7.11
C GLY A 266 -24.65 19.29 6.20
N TRP A 267 -25.64 18.52 6.65
CA TRP A 267 -26.77 18.06 5.82
C TRP A 267 -27.47 19.18 5.04
N SER A 268 -27.76 20.32 5.68
CA SER A 268 -28.40 21.46 5.00
C SER A 268 -27.55 22.02 3.86
N ARG A 269 -26.23 22.12 4.05
CA ARG A 269 -25.29 22.56 3.00
C ARG A 269 -25.21 21.56 1.86
N GLN A 270 -25.35 20.26 2.14
CA GLN A 270 -25.41 19.26 1.07
C GLN A 270 -26.61 19.49 0.16
N ALA A 271 -27.76 19.87 0.72
CA ALA A 271 -28.94 20.22 -0.07
C ALA A 271 -28.71 21.47 -0.95
N GLU A 272 -28.04 22.50 -0.41
CA GLU A 272 -27.65 23.69 -1.18
C GLU A 272 -26.68 23.35 -2.33
N MET A 273 -25.69 22.49 -2.08
CA MET A 273 -24.76 22.02 -3.12
C MET A 273 -25.49 21.23 -4.22
N LEU A 274 -26.43 20.35 -3.84
CA LEU A 274 -27.25 19.61 -4.81
C LEU A 274 -28.19 20.53 -5.60
N ALA A 275 -28.69 21.62 -5.00
CA ALA A 275 -29.51 22.61 -5.69
C ALA A 275 -28.75 23.34 -6.81
N SER A 276 -27.41 23.31 -6.80
CA SER A 276 -26.58 23.81 -7.90
C SER A 276 -26.71 22.99 -9.20
N TYR A 277 -27.33 21.79 -9.13
CA TYR A 277 -27.62 20.96 -10.30
C TYR A 277 -29.13 20.81 -10.54
N PRO A 278 -29.78 21.79 -11.20
CA PRO A 278 -31.24 21.81 -11.35
C PRO A 278 -31.81 20.68 -12.22
N VAL A 279 -30.98 20.06 -13.07
CA VAL A 279 -31.38 18.97 -13.99
C VAL A 279 -30.92 17.60 -13.49
N LEU A 280 -30.43 17.50 -12.25
CA LEU A 280 -29.88 16.25 -11.73
C LEU A 280 -30.99 15.23 -11.46
N THR A 281 -30.89 14.07 -12.11
CA THR A 281 -31.80 12.95 -11.87
C THR A 281 -31.53 12.30 -10.51
N ALA A 282 -32.49 11.52 -9.99
CA ALA A 282 -32.29 10.77 -8.74
C ALA A 282 -31.06 9.84 -8.80
N MET A 283 -30.81 9.22 -9.96
CA MET A 283 -29.60 8.43 -10.19
C MET A 283 -28.32 9.27 -10.20
N GLY A 284 -28.36 10.48 -10.75
CA GLY A 284 -27.26 11.44 -10.67
C GLY A 284 -26.94 11.83 -9.22
N THR A 285 -27.96 12.07 -8.40
CA THR A 285 -27.79 12.35 -6.96
C THR A 285 -27.13 11.19 -6.23
N VAL A 286 -27.60 9.96 -6.46
CA VAL A 286 -26.96 8.75 -5.90
C VAL A 286 -25.51 8.63 -6.37
N GLY A 287 -25.23 8.95 -7.65
CA GLY A 287 -23.88 9.00 -8.21
C GLY A 287 -22.96 9.98 -7.49
N LEU A 288 -23.44 11.19 -7.16
CA LEU A 288 -22.66 12.19 -6.42
C LEU A 288 -22.36 11.75 -4.97
N PHE A 289 -23.31 11.09 -4.31
CA PHE A 289 -23.06 10.50 -2.98
C PHE A 289 -22.09 9.33 -3.05
N LEU A 290 -22.20 8.47 -4.06
CA LEU A 290 -21.25 7.38 -4.28
C LEU A 290 -19.84 7.93 -4.54
N LEU A 291 -19.73 8.98 -5.36
CA LEU A 291 -18.48 9.69 -5.60
C LEU A 291 -17.92 10.28 -4.30
N SER A 292 -18.77 10.89 -3.48
CA SER A 292 -18.40 11.41 -2.15
C SER A 292 -17.83 10.33 -1.24
N ILE A 293 -18.41 9.12 -1.25
CA ILE A 293 -17.88 7.96 -0.51
C ILE A 293 -16.51 7.53 -1.06
N LEU A 294 -16.33 7.54 -2.38
CA LEU A 294 -15.06 7.21 -3.04
C LEU A 294 -13.93 8.19 -2.66
N TYR A 295 -14.26 9.46 -2.43
CA TYR A 295 -13.32 10.49 -1.96
C TYR A 295 -13.16 10.54 -0.43
N LEU A 296 -13.91 9.74 0.34
CA LEU A 296 -13.85 9.75 1.79
C LEU A 296 -12.43 9.48 2.36
N PRO A 297 -11.63 8.55 1.79
CA PRO A 297 -10.23 8.40 2.20
C PRO A 297 -9.36 9.62 1.93
N ASN A 298 -9.61 10.36 0.84
CA ASN A 298 -8.90 11.61 0.55
C ASN A 298 -9.17 12.64 1.64
N ALA A 299 -10.46 12.85 1.95
CA ALA A 299 -10.87 13.78 2.98
C ALA A 299 -10.34 13.38 4.37
N ALA A 300 -10.32 12.08 4.69
CA ALA A 300 -9.76 11.59 5.95
C ALA A 300 -8.26 11.90 6.11
N VAL A 301 -7.47 11.68 5.05
CA VAL A 301 -6.03 12.00 5.03
C VAL A 301 -5.82 13.52 5.10
N ALA A 302 -6.61 14.29 4.35
CA ALA A 302 -6.55 15.75 4.38
C ALA A 302 -6.92 16.33 5.76
N ALA A 303 -7.98 15.83 6.37
CA ALA A 303 -8.36 16.19 7.73
C ALA A 303 -7.29 15.79 8.75
N GLY A 304 -6.61 14.65 8.56
CA GLY A 304 -5.45 14.26 9.37
C GLY A 304 -4.31 15.29 9.30
N ALA A 305 -4.05 15.86 8.12
CA ALA A 305 -3.08 16.95 7.96
C ALA A 305 -3.54 18.23 8.69
N VAL A 306 -4.81 18.63 8.54
CA VAL A 306 -5.38 19.78 9.25
C VAL A 306 -5.33 19.59 10.77
N LEU A 307 -5.66 18.39 11.26
CA LEU A 307 -5.56 18.01 12.68
C LEU A 307 -4.12 18.07 13.21
N SER A 308 -3.12 17.85 12.36
CA SER A 308 -1.73 18.06 12.73
C SER A 308 -1.36 19.53 12.89
N GLY A 309 -2.19 20.45 12.38
CA GLY A 309 -2.01 21.90 12.37
C GLY A 309 -1.61 22.49 11.01
N SER A 310 -1.63 21.69 9.95
CA SER A 310 -1.39 22.13 8.56
C SER A 310 -2.67 22.72 7.95
N GLU A 311 -2.58 23.17 6.71
CA GLU A 311 -3.65 23.81 5.95
C GLU A 311 -4.07 22.91 4.79
N LEU A 312 -5.37 22.90 4.49
CA LEU A 312 -5.95 22.27 3.31
C LEU A 312 -6.25 23.34 2.27
N HIS A 313 -5.70 23.19 1.08
CA HIS A 313 -6.00 24.04 -0.06
C HIS A 313 -7.08 23.41 -0.94
N ILE A 314 -8.05 24.22 -1.37
CA ILE A 314 -9.08 23.84 -2.35
C ILE A 314 -9.11 24.94 -3.41
N GLY A 315 -8.06 24.96 -4.22
CA GLY A 315 -7.77 26.01 -5.17
C GLY A 315 -7.02 27.21 -4.61
N GLU A 316 -6.67 28.14 -5.49
CA GLU A 316 -5.73 29.24 -5.20
C GLU A 316 -6.23 30.25 -4.16
N GLY A 317 -7.54 30.30 -3.90
CA GLY A 317 -8.15 31.23 -2.94
C GLY A 317 -8.70 30.58 -1.66
N THR A 318 -8.68 29.25 -1.54
CA THR A 318 -9.27 28.56 -0.37
C THR A 318 -8.17 27.94 0.48
N SER A 319 -8.04 28.40 1.73
CA SER A 319 -7.23 27.75 2.75
C SER A 319 -8.07 27.48 3.99
N VAL A 320 -8.07 26.22 4.42
CA VAL A 320 -8.79 25.75 5.61
C VAL A 320 -7.79 25.16 6.59
N SER A 321 -7.66 25.78 7.77
CA SER A 321 -6.86 25.28 8.88
C SER A 321 -7.67 25.27 10.18
N LEU A 322 -7.07 24.78 11.26
CA LEU A 322 -7.69 24.85 12.59
C LEU A 322 -7.76 26.28 13.16
N PHE A 323 -7.03 27.22 12.57
CA PHE A 323 -6.86 28.57 13.09
C PHE A 323 -7.58 29.62 12.25
N SER A 324 -7.65 29.40 10.93
CA SER A 324 -8.26 30.33 9.99
C SER A 324 -8.88 29.56 8.82
N GLY A 325 -9.92 30.14 8.23
CA GLY A 325 -10.59 29.59 7.06
C GLY A 325 -10.96 30.70 6.10
N HIS A 326 -10.30 30.74 4.94
CA HIS A 326 -10.74 31.52 3.79
C HIS A 326 -11.41 30.55 2.84
N VAL A 327 -12.73 30.64 2.71
CA VAL A 327 -13.51 29.68 1.92
C VAL A 327 -14.10 30.41 0.71
N VAL A 328 -13.57 30.09 -0.47
CA VAL A 328 -14.18 30.42 -1.77
C VAL A 328 -15.27 29.36 -2.06
N PRO A 329 -16.26 29.62 -2.94
CA PRO A 329 -17.24 28.62 -3.35
C PRO A 329 -16.60 27.25 -3.62
N LEU A 330 -16.98 26.26 -2.83
CA LEU A 330 -16.45 24.91 -2.91
C LEU A 330 -17.01 24.18 -4.14
N PRO A 331 -16.32 23.12 -4.63
CA PRO A 331 -16.90 22.22 -5.62
C PRO A 331 -18.28 21.74 -5.15
N PRO A 332 -19.31 21.74 -6.02
CA PRO A 332 -20.68 21.34 -5.67
C PRO A 332 -20.80 19.82 -5.47
N LEU A 333 -19.97 19.23 -4.62
CA LEU A 333 -19.99 17.81 -4.23
C LEU A 333 -20.55 17.69 -2.82
N PRO A 334 -21.43 16.71 -2.53
CA PRO A 334 -21.96 16.52 -1.18
C PRO A 334 -20.88 16.42 -0.10
N LEU A 335 -19.73 15.79 -0.40
CA LEU A 335 -18.59 15.70 0.53
C LEU A 335 -18.04 17.06 0.94
N ALA A 336 -18.08 18.07 0.06
CA ALA A 336 -17.55 19.41 0.33
C ALA A 336 -18.28 20.09 1.51
N ALA A 337 -19.51 19.68 1.82
CA ALA A 337 -20.26 20.15 2.99
C ALA A 337 -19.59 19.80 4.34
N ALA A 338 -18.63 18.86 4.35
CA ALA A 338 -17.81 18.55 5.51
C ALA A 338 -16.86 19.69 5.88
N VAL A 339 -16.57 20.62 4.95
CA VAL A 339 -15.82 21.83 5.26
C VAL A 339 -16.72 22.77 6.06
N PRO A 340 -16.31 23.19 7.28
CA PRO A 340 -17.08 24.11 8.09
C PRO A 340 -17.11 25.51 7.44
N PRO A 341 -18.24 26.24 7.50
CA PRO A 341 -18.38 27.55 6.87
C PRO A 341 -17.62 28.65 7.61
N SER A 342 -17.32 28.45 8.90
CA SER A 342 -16.53 29.35 9.71
C SER A 342 -15.67 28.56 10.69
N ILE A 343 -14.48 29.06 10.98
CA ILE A 343 -13.54 28.46 11.93
C ILE A 343 -13.68 29.17 13.27
N SER A 344 -14.01 28.42 14.32
CA SER A 344 -14.07 28.93 15.68
C SER A 344 -12.72 28.77 16.38
N SER A 345 -12.38 29.69 17.29
CA SER A 345 -11.11 29.67 18.04
C SER A 345 -10.88 28.39 18.84
N TRP A 346 -11.95 27.70 19.27
CA TRP A 346 -11.84 26.44 20.01
C TRP A 346 -11.38 25.25 19.15
N PHE A 347 -11.40 25.36 17.81
CA PHE A 347 -10.92 24.29 16.92
C PHE A 347 -9.43 23.99 17.14
N ALA A 348 -8.65 24.95 17.66
CA ALA A 348 -7.27 24.73 18.08
C ALA A 348 -7.12 23.58 19.10
N VAL A 349 -8.15 23.26 19.89
CA VAL A 349 -8.13 22.11 20.83
C VAL A 349 -7.95 20.77 20.09
N PHE A 350 -8.33 20.68 18.83
CA PHE A 350 -8.11 19.47 18.03
C PHE A 350 -6.63 19.14 17.79
N LEU A 351 -5.68 20.05 18.07
CA LEU A 351 -4.25 19.73 18.12
C LEU A 351 -3.88 18.68 19.18
N VAL A 352 -4.77 18.40 20.13
CA VAL A 352 -4.59 17.27 21.06
C VAL A 352 -4.68 15.92 20.34
N VAL A 353 -5.37 15.83 19.20
CA VAL A 353 -5.57 14.59 18.44
C VAL A 353 -4.26 13.95 17.94
N PRO A 354 -3.35 14.66 17.24
CA PRO A 354 -2.06 14.08 16.85
C PRO A 354 -1.22 13.65 18.06
N VAL A 355 -1.31 14.36 19.20
CA VAL A 355 -0.64 13.93 20.44
C VAL A 355 -1.22 12.61 20.95
N LEU A 356 -2.54 12.49 21.06
CA LEU A 356 -3.20 11.26 21.52
C LEU A 356 -2.91 10.08 20.58
N ALA A 357 -2.92 10.31 19.26
CA ALA A 357 -2.57 9.30 18.26
C ALA A 357 -1.12 8.81 18.46
N ALA A 358 -0.18 9.72 18.66
CA ALA A 358 1.22 9.37 18.88
C ALA A 358 1.40 8.62 20.21
N VAL A 359 0.77 9.12 21.30
CA VAL A 359 0.79 8.45 22.62
C VAL A 359 0.24 7.03 22.50
N ALA A 360 -0.88 6.82 21.81
CA ALA A 360 -1.46 5.49 21.61
C ALA A 360 -0.50 4.55 20.83
N ALA A 361 0.21 5.07 19.83
CA ALA A 361 1.18 4.30 19.05
C ALA A 361 2.40 3.89 19.88
N PHE A 362 3.01 4.82 20.62
CA PHE A 362 4.19 4.56 21.44
C PHE A 362 3.86 3.74 22.70
N TYR A 363 2.72 3.99 23.34
CA TYR A 363 2.31 3.28 24.57
C TYR A 363 2.19 1.77 24.35
N ARG A 364 1.62 1.34 23.21
CA ARG A 364 1.48 -0.09 22.86
C ARG A 364 2.82 -0.82 22.71
N ARG A 365 3.92 -0.09 22.47
CA ARG A 365 5.27 -0.65 22.29
C ARG A 365 6.30 0.00 23.21
N ARG A 366 5.86 0.53 24.35
CA ARG A 366 6.66 1.37 25.24
C ARG A 366 8.02 0.76 25.60
N ALA A 367 8.08 -0.55 25.84
CA ALA A 367 9.30 -1.25 26.23
C ALA A 367 10.43 -1.17 25.18
N LEU A 368 10.09 -0.98 23.90
CA LEU A 368 11.04 -0.89 22.80
C LEU A 368 11.53 0.54 22.55
N VAL A 369 10.94 1.54 23.22
CA VAL A 369 11.15 2.95 22.85
C VAL A 369 12.50 3.45 23.37
N SER A 370 13.41 3.72 22.43
CA SER A 370 14.64 4.47 22.62
C SER A 370 14.66 5.69 21.69
N PHE A 371 15.64 6.59 21.85
CA PHE A 371 15.79 7.73 20.94
C PHE A 371 15.95 7.31 19.47
N GLN A 372 16.67 6.22 19.21
CA GLN A 372 16.82 5.65 17.87
C GLN A 372 15.48 5.16 17.31
N VAL A 373 14.64 4.54 18.14
CA VAL A 373 13.31 4.07 17.74
C VAL A 373 12.37 5.25 17.45
N ALA A 374 12.40 6.29 18.28
CA ALA A 374 11.64 7.51 18.02
C ALA A 374 12.06 8.18 16.70
N LEU A 375 13.36 8.25 16.42
CA LEU A 375 13.89 8.79 15.17
C LEU A 375 13.44 7.97 13.95
N VAL A 376 13.61 6.64 13.98
CA VAL A 376 13.21 5.77 12.86
C VAL A 376 11.69 5.80 12.65
N ALA A 377 10.90 5.83 13.72
CA ALA A 377 9.45 6.00 13.63
C ALA A 377 9.11 7.34 12.96
N THR A 378 9.77 8.43 13.35
CA THR A 378 9.58 9.77 12.77
C THR A 378 9.93 9.80 11.28
N ILE A 379 11.05 9.23 10.87
CA ILE A 379 11.45 9.12 9.46
C ILE A 379 10.40 8.32 8.67
N THR A 380 9.92 7.22 9.25
CA THR A 380 8.86 6.42 8.64
C THR A 380 7.57 7.23 8.48
N VAL A 381 7.21 8.04 9.47
CA VAL A 381 6.06 8.97 9.39
C VAL A 381 6.28 9.97 8.27
N ALA A 382 7.42 10.64 8.22
CA ALA A 382 7.70 11.65 7.20
C ALA A 382 7.60 11.08 5.78
N VAL A 383 8.24 9.92 5.51
CA VAL A 383 8.20 9.29 4.19
C VAL A 383 6.79 8.79 3.85
N SER A 384 6.11 8.13 4.78
CA SER A 384 4.78 7.55 4.52
C SER A 384 3.70 8.62 4.42
N SER A 385 3.80 9.69 5.19
CA SER A 385 2.87 10.82 5.12
C SER A 385 3.09 11.63 3.85
N LEU A 386 4.34 11.82 3.40
CA LEU A 386 4.63 12.43 2.11
C LEU A 386 3.96 11.66 0.97
N VAL A 387 4.10 10.33 0.96
CA VAL A 387 3.46 9.44 -0.01
C VAL A 387 1.93 9.56 0.05
N ALA A 388 1.35 9.54 1.25
CA ALA A 388 -0.10 9.62 1.43
C ALA A 388 -0.66 10.99 1.01
N TYR A 389 -0.04 12.10 1.44
CA TYR A 389 -0.48 13.45 1.10
C TYR A 389 -0.32 13.72 -0.40
N TYR A 390 0.80 13.30 -1.01
CA TYR A 390 0.96 13.39 -2.45
C TYR A 390 -0.11 12.60 -3.23
N ALA A 391 -0.50 11.43 -2.73
CA ALA A 391 -1.52 10.59 -3.36
C ALA A 391 -2.93 11.18 -3.30
N VAL A 392 -3.24 12.00 -2.28
CA VAL A 392 -4.57 12.64 -2.14
C VAL A 392 -4.64 14.04 -2.74
N SER A 393 -3.51 14.59 -3.21
CA SER A 393 -3.39 15.93 -3.78
C SER A 393 -3.30 15.94 -5.31
N GLY A 394 -3.62 17.07 -5.93
CA GLY A 394 -3.55 17.26 -7.37
C GLY A 394 -4.31 18.49 -7.84
N ALA A 395 -4.38 18.70 -9.15
CA ALA A 395 -5.24 19.74 -9.73
C ALA A 395 -6.72 19.30 -9.68
N LEU A 396 -7.63 20.23 -9.41
CA LEU A 396 -9.07 20.00 -9.45
C LEU A 396 -9.70 20.95 -10.46
N GLY A 397 -9.39 20.75 -11.73
CA GLY A 397 -9.89 21.57 -12.84
C GLY A 397 -9.73 23.06 -12.60
N VAL A 398 -10.83 23.81 -12.74
CA VAL A 398 -10.87 25.28 -12.61
C VAL A 398 -10.49 25.75 -11.20
N TYR A 399 -10.60 24.92 -10.17
CA TYR A 399 -10.18 25.29 -8.82
C TYR A 399 -8.65 25.38 -8.70
N GLY A 400 -7.90 24.57 -9.46
CA GLY A 400 -6.45 24.49 -9.33
C GLY A 400 -6.02 23.48 -8.25
N TYR A 401 -4.88 23.71 -7.58
CA TYR A 401 -4.32 22.76 -6.62
C TYR A 401 -5.28 22.50 -5.44
N THR A 402 -5.58 21.23 -5.20
CA THR A 402 -6.42 20.80 -4.08
C THR A 402 -5.72 19.67 -3.32
N GLY A 403 -5.62 19.83 -2.00
CA GLY A 403 -4.97 18.91 -1.08
C GLY A 403 -4.22 19.63 0.04
N PRO A 404 -3.66 18.90 1.01
CA PRO A 404 -2.88 19.49 2.08
C PRO A 404 -1.65 20.25 1.57
N GLU A 405 -1.25 21.28 2.29
CA GLU A 405 0.04 21.93 2.07
C GLU A 405 1.18 20.96 2.41
N LEU A 406 1.83 20.42 1.37
CA LEU A 406 2.57 19.16 1.45
C LEU A 406 3.70 19.21 2.49
N TRP A 407 4.50 20.27 2.46
CA TRP A 407 5.67 20.40 3.34
C TRP A 407 5.29 20.61 4.79
N THR A 408 4.29 21.46 5.05
CA THR A 408 3.81 21.71 6.42
C THR A 408 3.12 20.48 6.98
N ALA A 409 2.29 19.79 6.19
CA ALA A 409 1.61 18.56 6.62
C ALA A 409 2.60 17.45 6.99
N VAL A 410 3.64 17.22 6.18
CA VAL A 410 4.69 16.22 6.47
C VAL A 410 5.52 16.65 7.69
N GLY A 411 5.96 17.91 7.74
CA GLY A 411 6.76 18.45 8.82
C GLY A 411 6.04 18.37 10.16
N LEU A 412 4.77 18.76 10.22
CA LEU A 412 4.01 18.83 11.47
C LEU A 412 3.58 17.45 11.95
N SER A 413 3.13 16.56 11.05
CA SER A 413 2.83 15.16 11.41
C SER A 413 4.06 14.41 11.94
N SER A 414 5.22 14.62 11.32
CA SER A 414 6.49 14.03 11.81
C SER A 414 6.96 14.68 13.11
N LEU A 415 6.80 16.01 13.28
CA LEU A 415 7.15 16.71 14.51
C LEU A 415 6.36 16.19 15.72
N TRP A 416 5.05 16.00 15.60
CA TRP A 416 4.25 15.42 16.68
C TRP A 416 4.71 14.02 17.06
N CYS A 417 5.05 13.18 16.07
CA CYS A 417 5.61 11.86 16.31
C CYS A 417 6.96 11.94 17.04
N LEU A 418 7.84 12.85 16.63
CA LEU A 418 9.16 13.05 17.22
C LEU A 418 9.07 13.52 18.67
N VAL A 419 8.29 14.56 18.93
CA VAL A 419 8.15 15.16 20.27
C VAL A 419 7.63 14.12 21.26
N VAL A 420 6.56 13.40 20.91
CA VAL A 420 5.99 12.35 21.77
C VAL A 420 6.94 11.16 21.89
N GLY A 421 7.58 10.74 20.80
CA GLY A 421 8.54 9.64 20.81
C GLY A 421 9.76 9.94 21.71
N CYS A 422 10.29 11.16 21.65
CA CYS A 422 11.35 11.63 22.53
C CYS A 422 10.91 11.69 24.00
N ALA A 423 9.67 12.13 24.29
CA ALA A 423 9.13 12.11 25.65
C ALA A 423 9.01 10.68 26.22
N PHE A 424 8.61 9.71 25.41
CA PHE A 424 8.63 8.31 25.82
C PHE A 424 10.06 7.80 26.02
N ALA A 425 11.00 8.12 25.12
CA ALA A 425 12.39 7.73 25.23
C ALA A 425 13.08 8.30 26.48
N THR A 426 12.83 9.57 26.82
CA THR A 426 13.34 10.18 28.06
C THR A 426 12.74 9.51 29.30
N SER A 427 11.43 9.21 29.29
CA SER A 427 10.78 8.50 30.40
C SER A 427 11.42 7.13 30.66
N GLN A 428 11.74 6.40 29.58
CA GLN A 428 12.42 5.11 29.66
C GLN A 428 13.87 5.26 30.16
N ALA A 429 14.63 6.22 29.62
CA ALA A 429 16.00 6.49 30.05
C ALA A 429 16.09 6.86 31.53
N VAL A 430 15.18 7.71 32.02
CA VAL A 430 15.09 8.08 33.43
C VAL A 430 14.71 6.88 34.30
N SER A 431 13.75 6.05 33.86
CA SER A 431 13.37 4.84 34.59
C SER A 431 14.54 3.84 34.70
N ALA A 432 15.31 3.67 33.62
CA ALA A 432 16.48 2.80 33.59
C ALA A 432 17.62 3.35 34.46
N TRP A 433 17.84 4.66 34.46
CA TRP A 433 18.82 5.32 35.33
C TRP A 433 18.46 5.15 36.82
N ARG A 434 17.19 5.36 37.19
CA ARG A 434 16.73 5.13 38.57
C ARG A 434 16.89 3.67 38.99
N ALA A 435 16.56 2.73 38.11
CA ALA A 435 16.73 1.30 38.39
C ALA A 435 18.21 0.94 38.64
N ARG A 436 19.14 1.42 37.80
CA ARG A 436 20.59 1.22 37.97
C ARG A 436 21.10 1.79 39.30
N ARG A 437 20.57 2.95 39.71
CA ARG A 437 20.96 3.62 40.95
C ARG A 437 20.43 2.91 42.19
N ALA A 438 19.25 2.29 42.11
CA ALA A 438 18.66 1.49 43.19
C ALA A 438 19.35 0.13 43.37
N THR A 439 19.97 -0.41 42.32
CA THR A 439 20.71 -1.68 42.35
C THR A 439 22.22 -1.52 42.57
N ALA A 440 22.73 -0.28 42.69
CA ALA A 440 24.11 -0.06 43.05
C ALA A 440 24.33 -0.57 44.48
N PRO A 441 25.27 -1.51 44.74
CA PRO A 441 25.57 -1.97 46.09
C PRO A 441 25.92 -0.75 46.94
N ALA A 442 25.27 -0.62 48.10
CA ALA A 442 25.81 0.19 49.18
C ALA A 442 27.17 -0.41 49.50
N ALA A 443 28.25 0.22 49.00
CA ALA A 443 29.60 -0.10 49.41
C ALA A 443 29.61 -0.09 50.95
N GLU A 444 30.13 -1.18 51.53
CA GLU A 444 30.33 -1.43 52.94
C GLU A 444 30.32 -0.12 53.77
N ALA A 445 29.22 0.12 54.49
CA ALA A 445 29.32 0.88 55.72
C ALA A 445 29.86 -0.09 56.77
N GLU A 446 31.17 -0.33 56.73
CA GLU A 446 31.88 -1.03 57.79
C GLU A 446 32.00 -0.06 58.97
N ALA A 447 31.13 -0.25 59.97
CA ALA A 447 31.29 0.10 61.39
C ALA A 447 29.96 -0.21 62.10
N PRO A 448 29.94 -0.73 63.35
CA PRO A 448 30.71 -0.09 64.42
C PRO A 448 31.22 -0.95 65.60
N ALA A 449 32.17 -0.33 66.32
CA ALA A 449 32.31 -0.28 67.77
C ALA A 449 33.14 -1.33 68.56
N ALA A 450 33.97 -0.73 69.41
CA ALA A 450 34.38 -1.11 70.76
C ALA A 450 35.74 -1.80 70.94
N ALA A 451 36.55 -1.16 71.80
CA ALA A 451 37.90 -1.45 72.19
C ALA A 451 38.01 -2.64 73.16
N GLU A 452 39.15 -3.35 73.14
CA GLU A 452 40.00 -3.58 74.32
C GLU A 452 41.32 -4.30 73.97
N GLU A 453 42.39 -3.79 74.59
CA GLU A 453 43.64 -4.43 75.03
C GLU A 453 44.76 -4.89 74.06
N ALA A 454 45.88 -4.17 74.21
CA ALA A 454 47.21 -4.67 74.58
C ALA A 454 48.21 -5.18 73.50
N THR A 455 49.28 -4.37 73.41
CA THR A 455 50.71 -4.74 73.41
C THR A 455 51.40 -5.26 72.13
N THR A 456 52.40 -4.45 71.71
CA THR A 456 53.74 -4.81 71.17
C THR A 456 53.75 -5.54 69.81
N ASP A 457 54.53 -5.18 68.80
CA ASP A 457 55.93 -4.74 68.83
C ASP A 457 56.36 -4.21 67.45
N SER A 458 57.28 -3.24 67.46
CA SER A 458 58.33 -2.93 66.47
C SER A 458 57.99 -2.53 65.02
N THR A 459 58.20 -1.26 64.63
CA THR A 459 59.45 -0.64 64.08
C THR A 459 59.46 -0.69 62.54
N ASP A 460 59.10 0.41 61.85
CA ASP A 460 60.03 1.40 61.22
C ASP A 460 60.35 0.98 59.76
N THR A 461 60.44 1.79 58.70
CA THR A 461 60.57 3.24 58.49
C THR A 461 60.26 3.53 57.00
N ALA A 462 59.73 4.72 56.73
CA ALA A 462 60.01 5.61 55.60
C ALA A 462 59.97 5.13 54.12
N GLN A 463 58.93 5.60 53.43
CA GLN A 463 58.98 6.13 52.04
C GLN A 463 59.87 7.40 51.99
N PRO A 464 60.51 7.75 50.85
CA PRO A 464 59.90 8.70 49.88
C PRO A 464 60.32 8.42 48.39
N GLU A 465 59.41 8.44 47.40
CA GLU A 465 58.94 9.58 46.57
C GLU A 465 59.70 9.76 45.22
N GLN A 466 58.89 9.96 44.15
CA GLN A 466 59.15 10.77 42.95
C GLN A 466 60.08 10.21 41.84
N ASP A 467 59.86 10.39 40.53
CA ASP A 467 58.86 11.08 39.73
C ASP A 467 59.09 10.75 38.22
N SER A 468 58.09 11.08 37.39
CA SER A 468 58.20 11.49 35.99
C SER A 468 58.21 10.46 34.83
N ALA A 469 57.43 10.85 33.82
CA ALA A 469 56.94 10.12 32.66
C ALA A 469 57.73 10.40 31.37
N VAL A 470 57.75 9.46 30.40
CA VAL A 470 57.81 9.72 28.95
C VAL A 470 57.17 8.58 28.15
N LEU A 471 56.48 8.96 27.06
CA LEU A 471 55.81 8.16 26.03
C LEU A 471 56.73 7.22 25.22
N GLY A 472 56.16 6.15 24.64
CA GLY A 472 56.80 5.34 23.60
C GLY A 472 55.86 4.28 23.00
N ASP A 473 55.87 4.20 21.68
CA ASP A 473 54.93 3.56 20.75
C ASP A 473 55.28 2.10 20.37
N ALA A 474 54.30 1.42 19.77
CA ALA A 474 54.40 0.36 18.75
C ALA A 474 54.97 -1.07 19.03
N THR A 475 54.05 -2.04 18.92
CA THR A 475 54.03 -3.25 18.05
C THR A 475 55.03 -4.43 18.18
N ALA A 476 54.45 -5.61 17.90
CA ALA A 476 55.00 -6.88 17.38
C ALA A 476 55.54 -7.89 18.42
N ALA A 477 54.83 -9.02 18.58
CA ALA A 477 55.23 -10.37 18.15
C ALA A 477 56.06 -11.08 19.26
N GLU A 478 55.95 -12.36 19.59
CA GLU A 478 55.55 -13.58 18.89
C GLU A 478 55.51 -14.74 19.92
N ALA A 479 55.18 -15.95 19.45
CA ALA A 479 55.36 -17.28 20.05
C ALA A 479 54.27 -17.84 20.98
N GLU A 480 53.94 -19.13 20.97
CA GLU A 480 53.83 -20.25 20.00
C GLU A 480 53.41 -21.49 20.83
N GLU A 481 53.17 -22.63 20.15
CA GLU A 481 52.94 -24.02 20.63
C GLU A 481 51.46 -24.45 20.75
N ALA A 482 50.86 -25.15 19.76
CA ALA A 482 50.99 -26.58 19.33
C ALA A 482 49.87 -27.45 20.00
N GLU A 483 49.12 -28.39 19.37
CA GLU A 483 49.38 -29.35 18.28
C GLU A 483 48.12 -29.74 17.44
N THR A 484 48.42 -30.12 16.20
CA THR A 484 47.82 -31.01 15.16
C THR A 484 46.88 -32.15 15.60
N ASP A 485 45.87 -32.58 14.81
CA ASP A 485 46.08 -33.60 13.73
C ASP A 485 44.95 -33.62 12.67
N ALA A 486 45.30 -34.04 11.45
CA ALA A 486 44.45 -34.17 10.26
C ALA A 486 44.57 -35.58 9.66
N GLU A 487 43.50 -36.11 9.04
CA GLU A 487 43.62 -37.03 7.89
C GLU A 487 42.37 -37.01 6.98
N GLU A 488 42.66 -37.07 5.69
CA GLU A 488 41.77 -37.05 4.52
C GLU A 488 41.21 -38.45 4.18
N SER A 489 40.14 -38.49 3.37
CA SER A 489 40.00 -39.52 2.32
C SER A 489 38.93 -39.12 1.30
N ASN A 490 39.36 -39.00 0.04
CA ASN A 490 38.54 -38.98 -1.17
C ASN A 490 38.47 -40.42 -1.74
N PRO A 491 37.49 -40.77 -2.59
CA PRO A 491 37.88 -41.02 -3.98
C PRO A 491 36.82 -40.64 -5.05
N ASP A 492 37.34 -40.25 -6.22
CA ASP A 492 36.68 -40.25 -7.52
C ASP A 492 36.72 -41.65 -8.16
N GLU A 493 35.72 -42.00 -8.97
CA GLU A 493 35.89 -42.88 -10.14
C GLU A 493 34.83 -42.58 -11.21
N GLU A 494 35.30 -42.27 -12.41
CA GLU A 494 34.57 -42.02 -13.66
C GLU A 494 34.03 -43.32 -14.28
N SER A 495 32.96 -43.22 -15.06
CA SER A 495 32.70 -44.11 -16.20
C SER A 495 31.76 -43.44 -17.20
N GLU A 496 32.30 -43.06 -18.36
CA GLU A 496 31.55 -42.75 -19.57
C GLU A 496 31.16 -44.03 -20.33
N ALA A 497 30.00 -44.01 -21.00
CA ALA A 497 29.77 -44.72 -22.26
C ALA A 497 28.51 -44.16 -22.96
N GLU A 498 28.74 -43.53 -24.10
CA GLU A 498 27.83 -43.09 -25.16
C GLU A 498 27.03 -44.23 -25.81
N ALA A 499 25.79 -43.95 -26.27
CA ALA A 499 25.21 -44.37 -27.56
C ALA A 499 23.69 -44.09 -27.64
N ASP A 500 23.36 -43.01 -28.37
CA ASP A 500 22.45 -42.91 -29.53
C ASP A 500 21.18 -43.79 -29.66
N ALA A 501 20.03 -43.14 -29.91
CA ALA A 501 18.95 -43.58 -30.80
C ALA A 501 17.88 -42.47 -30.98
N GLU A 502 17.72 -42.06 -32.23
CA GLU A 502 16.72 -41.15 -32.81
C GLU A 502 15.31 -41.79 -32.91
N ASP A 503 14.32 -40.92 -33.17
CA ASP A 503 13.01 -41.12 -33.82
C ASP A 503 11.98 -42.13 -33.27
N GLU A 504 10.77 -41.63 -32.98
CA GLU A 504 9.61 -41.87 -33.87
C GLU A 504 8.38 -41.06 -33.43
N ILE A 505 7.85 -40.31 -34.39
CA ILE A 505 6.49 -39.79 -34.44
C ILE A 505 5.64 -40.93 -35.01
N GLU A 506 4.60 -41.37 -34.29
CA GLU A 506 3.47 -42.07 -34.92
C GLU A 506 2.14 -41.46 -34.45
N ASP A 507 1.46 -40.88 -35.43
CA ASP A 507 0.03 -40.65 -35.47
C ASP A 507 -0.70 -42.00 -35.47
N GLU A 508 -1.73 -42.14 -34.64
CA GLU A 508 -2.90 -42.97 -34.98
C GLU A 508 -4.17 -42.13 -34.78
N GLN A 509 -4.64 -41.60 -35.91
CA GLN A 509 -6.07 -41.40 -36.13
C GLN A 509 -6.72 -42.78 -36.31
N GLU A 510 -7.84 -43.05 -35.65
CA GLU A 510 -9.11 -43.36 -36.33
C GLU A 510 -10.24 -43.59 -35.32
N GLY A 511 -11.41 -43.04 -35.68
CA GLY A 511 -12.63 -43.14 -34.88
C GLY A 511 -13.73 -42.23 -35.43
N GLN A 512 -13.99 -42.38 -36.74
CA GLN A 512 -15.04 -41.69 -37.47
C GLN A 512 -16.43 -41.96 -36.87
N THR A 513 -17.26 -40.93 -36.80
CA THR A 513 -18.67 -41.04 -37.21
C THR A 513 -19.00 -39.79 -38.01
N LYS A 514 -19.01 -39.95 -39.33
CA LYS A 514 -19.65 -39.07 -40.31
C LYS A 514 -21.12 -39.45 -40.39
N GLU A 515 -22.02 -38.46 -40.41
CA GLU A 515 -23.14 -38.48 -41.35
C GLU A 515 -23.53 -37.03 -41.74
N GLN A 516 -23.19 -36.69 -42.99
CA GLN A 516 -23.82 -35.80 -44.00
C GLN A 516 -24.27 -34.39 -43.58
N ALA A 517 -23.77 -33.25 -44.10
CA ALA A 517 -23.32 -32.82 -45.43
C ALA A 517 -24.40 -32.82 -46.52
N GLU A 518 -24.95 -31.63 -46.81
CA GLU A 518 -25.47 -31.25 -48.12
C GLU A 518 -25.12 -29.77 -48.39
N ALA A 519 -24.58 -29.51 -49.57
CA ALA A 519 -24.13 -28.24 -50.15
C ALA A 519 -24.27 -28.41 -51.69
N PRO A 520 -24.00 -27.39 -52.54
CA PRO A 520 -24.47 -26.00 -52.62
C PRO A 520 -24.97 -25.68 -54.07
N ALA A 521 -24.98 -24.38 -54.45
CA ALA A 521 -25.05 -23.76 -55.81
C ALA A 521 -26.43 -23.19 -56.22
N GLU A 522 -26.53 -21.85 -56.37
CA GLU A 522 -26.55 -21.03 -57.61
C GLU A 522 -27.97 -20.96 -58.22
N GLU A 523 -28.58 -19.84 -58.62
CA GLU A 523 -28.17 -18.82 -59.61
C GLU A 523 -29.24 -17.67 -59.62
N GLN A 524 -28.81 -16.41 -59.87
CA GLN A 524 -29.37 -15.38 -60.79
C GLN A 524 -30.89 -14.98 -60.76
N VAL A 525 -31.42 -13.80 -61.11
CA VAL A 525 -31.08 -12.51 -61.79
C VAL A 525 -32.39 -11.66 -61.63
N GLU A 526 -32.44 -10.33 -61.49
CA GLU A 526 -32.47 -9.29 -62.54
C GLU A 526 -32.77 -7.93 -61.84
N SER A 527 -31.92 -6.90 -61.98
CA SER A 527 -32.08 -5.69 -62.83
C SER A 527 -33.00 -4.60 -62.24
N GLN A 528 -32.85 -3.29 -62.40
CA GLN A 528 -32.13 -2.34 -63.29
C GLN A 528 -32.39 -0.94 -62.62
N THR A 529 -31.63 0.16 -62.74
CA THR A 529 -31.09 0.94 -63.89
C THR A 529 -30.24 2.10 -63.29
N GLU A 530 -28.98 2.30 -63.73
CA GLU A 530 -28.47 3.37 -64.64
C GLU A 530 -28.15 4.72 -63.97
N THR A 531 -26.87 5.03 -63.71
CA THR A 531 -25.88 5.80 -64.53
C THR A 531 -26.12 7.30 -64.58
N ASP A 532 -25.16 8.09 -64.07
CA ASP A 532 -24.53 9.15 -64.89
C ASP A 532 -23.13 9.51 -64.35
N VAL A 533 -22.21 9.74 -65.28
CA VAL A 533 -20.81 10.13 -65.09
C VAL A 533 -20.59 11.36 -65.95
N ILE A 534 -20.36 12.55 -65.37
CA ILE A 534 -19.62 13.62 -66.07
C ILE A 534 -18.95 14.62 -65.11
N ASP A 535 -17.66 14.80 -65.39
CA ASP A 535 -16.80 16.00 -65.37
C ASP A 535 -16.62 16.97 -64.20
N ALA A 536 -15.36 17.40 -64.16
CA ALA A 536 -14.76 18.44 -63.36
C ALA A 536 -15.18 19.85 -63.79
N GLU A 537 -15.28 20.76 -62.83
CA GLU A 537 -15.09 22.20 -63.09
C GLU A 537 -14.27 22.82 -61.95
N VAL A 538 -13.07 23.27 -62.34
CA VAL A 538 -12.19 24.18 -61.63
C VAL A 538 -12.74 25.59 -61.85
N VAL A 539 -12.92 26.38 -60.79
CA VAL A 539 -12.98 27.84 -60.90
C VAL A 539 -12.04 28.44 -59.87
N ASP A 540 -10.91 28.91 -60.41
CA ASP A 540 -10.03 29.90 -59.82
C ASP A 540 -10.79 31.20 -59.55
N VAL A 541 -10.56 31.81 -58.39
CA VAL A 541 -10.64 33.27 -58.25
C VAL A 541 -9.33 33.73 -57.62
N GLU A 542 -8.52 34.31 -58.50
CA GLU A 542 -7.25 34.97 -58.26
C GLU A 542 -7.46 36.42 -57.81
N SER A 543 -6.44 36.97 -57.14
CA SER A 543 -6.05 38.39 -57.03
C SER A 543 -6.82 39.25 -56.01
N ALA A 544 -6.21 40.07 -55.15
CA ALA A 544 -4.88 40.70 -55.17
C ALA A 544 -4.44 40.94 -53.69
N GLU A 545 -3.19 40.63 -53.31
CA GLU A 545 -2.02 41.53 -53.28
C GLU A 545 -2.33 42.88 -52.60
N THR A 546 -1.63 43.29 -51.54
CA THR A 546 -0.27 43.84 -51.67
C THR A 546 0.50 43.79 -50.33
N GLU A 547 1.79 43.50 -50.49
CA GLU A 547 2.96 43.60 -49.61
C GLU A 547 3.10 44.99 -48.93
N VAL A 548 3.86 45.20 -47.85
CA VAL A 548 5.33 45.33 -47.74
C VAL A 548 5.62 45.46 -46.22
N GLU A 549 6.39 44.59 -45.57
CA GLU A 549 7.87 44.51 -45.43
C GLU A 549 8.52 45.51 -44.44
N THR A 550 9.31 44.94 -43.50
CA THR A 550 10.45 45.53 -42.74
C THR A 550 10.13 46.62 -41.69
N ASP A 551 10.86 46.83 -40.57
CA ASP A 551 12.05 46.22 -40.00
C ASP A 551 12.13 46.56 -38.49
N GLU A 552 12.95 45.77 -37.79
CA GLU A 552 13.86 46.11 -36.69
C GLU A 552 13.57 47.18 -35.60
N THR A 553 13.77 46.70 -34.37
CA THR A 553 14.59 47.27 -33.26
C THR A 553 14.03 48.23 -32.21
N ALA A 554 14.52 47.93 -30.99
CA ALA A 554 14.87 48.83 -29.88
C ALA A 554 13.72 49.42 -29.04
N GLU A 555 13.55 48.96 -27.80
CA GLU A 555 14.25 49.37 -26.57
C GLU A 555 13.57 50.54 -25.83
N ALA A 556 13.34 50.29 -24.54
CA ALA A 556 13.46 51.25 -23.44
C ALA A 556 12.36 52.33 -23.19
N THR A 557 11.68 52.12 -22.05
CA THR A 557 11.56 53.05 -20.90
C THR A 557 10.65 54.30 -20.94
N GLY A 558 10.00 54.54 -19.78
CA GLY A 558 9.60 55.86 -19.27
C GLY A 558 8.14 56.25 -19.59
N LYS A 559 7.15 56.13 -18.70
CA LYS A 559 6.86 56.86 -17.43
C LYS A 559 6.44 58.33 -17.64
N LEU A 560 5.37 58.71 -16.91
CA LEU A 560 4.82 60.04 -16.58
C LEU A 560 3.71 60.54 -17.53
N ASP A 561 2.46 60.60 -17.08
CA ASP A 561 1.79 61.74 -16.39
C ASP A 561 1.37 62.80 -17.44
N THR A 562 0.16 63.36 -17.55
CA THR A 562 -0.81 63.86 -16.57
C THR A 562 -2.04 64.41 -17.35
N ASP A 563 -3.20 64.41 -16.68
CA ASP A 563 -4.27 65.43 -16.66
C ASP A 563 -4.80 66.11 -17.94
N ALA A 564 -6.14 66.09 -18.11
CA ALA A 564 -7.03 67.23 -17.78
C ALA A 564 -8.33 67.26 -18.61
N GLU A 565 -9.45 67.49 -17.89
CA GLU A 565 -10.65 68.32 -18.20
C GLU A 565 -11.50 67.98 -19.45
N GLU A 566 -12.75 67.52 -19.31
CA GLU A 566 -13.99 68.18 -18.84
C GLU A 566 -14.66 69.12 -19.87
N HIS A 567 -15.83 68.70 -20.36
CA HIS A 567 -16.99 69.52 -20.78
C HIS A 567 -18.22 68.59 -20.74
N GLN A 568 -19.17 68.76 -19.79
CA GLN A 568 -20.41 69.57 -19.87
C GLN A 568 -21.25 69.26 -21.13
N GLU A 569 -22.56 68.99 -21.09
CA GLU A 569 -23.60 69.73 -20.35
C GLU A 569 -25.00 69.05 -20.46
N ALA A 570 -25.86 69.31 -19.46
CA ALA A 570 -27.34 69.52 -19.51
C ALA A 570 -28.28 68.37 -19.94
N GLU A 571 -29.49 68.14 -19.39
CA GLU A 571 -30.43 68.77 -18.44
C GLU A 571 -31.52 67.68 -18.20
N GLY A 572 -31.92 67.29 -16.97
CA GLY A 572 -33.03 67.86 -16.17
C GLY A 572 -34.45 67.38 -16.60
N PRO A 573 -35.53 67.45 -15.78
CA PRO A 573 -35.59 67.62 -14.32
C PRO A 573 -36.75 66.88 -13.56
N THR A 574 -36.55 66.77 -12.23
CA THR A 574 -37.45 67.09 -11.07
C THR A 574 -38.68 66.27 -10.58
N LYS A 575 -38.77 66.34 -9.23
CA LYS A 575 -39.89 66.25 -8.24
C LYS A 575 -40.10 64.87 -7.59
N GLU A 576 -40.19 64.74 -6.26
CA GLU A 576 -40.15 65.66 -5.10
C GLU A 576 -39.74 64.87 -3.86
#